data_AF-A0A8R1IAW5-F1
#
_entry.id   AF-A0A8R1IAW5-F1
#
_cell.length_a   1.000
_cell.length_b   1.000
_cell.length_c   1.000
_cell.angle_alpha   90.00
_cell.angle_beta   90.00
_cell.angle_gamma   90.00
#
_symmetry.space_group_name_H-M   'P 1'
#
loop_
_entity.id
_entity.type
_entity.pdbx_description
1 polymer ?
#
loop_
_entity_poly.entity_id
_entity_poly.type
_entity_poly.pdbx_seq_one_letter_code
_entity_poly.pdbx_strand_id
1 'polypeptide(L)' 'MIQPFATALGTASSGASLPQAINCAEHNLHVDSRIAGFVMPLGNTINMDGNALYEAVAVIFIAQLNGIALSVPQIITI' A
#
# COMPACT_ATOMS: atom_id res chain seq x y z
N MET A 1 -10.04 -7.34 10.94
CA MET A 1 -8.81 -6.91 10.23
C MET A 1 -7.97 -8.05 9.65
N ILE A 2 -7.82 -9.21 10.31
CA ILE A 2 -7.01 -10.32 9.75
C ILE A 2 -7.52 -10.79 8.36
N GLN A 3 -8.83 -10.87 8.18
CA GLN A 3 -9.45 -11.39 6.96
C GLN A 3 -9.15 -10.58 5.67
N PRO A 4 -9.31 -9.24 5.64
CA PRO A 4 -8.89 -8.46 4.47
C PRO A 4 -7.39 -8.55 4.21
N PHE A 5 -6.54 -8.60 5.25
CA PHE A 5 -5.10 -8.78 5.06
C PHE A 5 -4.74 -10.13 4.45
N ALA A 6 -5.33 -11.22 4.93
CA ALA A 6 -5.12 -12.55 4.37
C ALA A 6 -5.58 -12.62 2.90
N THR A 7 -6.71 -11.99 2.57
CA THR A 7 -7.21 -11.91 1.19
C THR A 7 -6.27 -11.09 0.30
N ALA A 8 -5.83 -9.92 0.76
CA ALA A 8 -4.93 -9.05 -0.01
C ALA A 8 -3.59 -9.77 -0.28
N LEU A 9 -3.05 -10.47 0.72
CA LEU A 9 -1.82 -11.24 0.59
C LEU A 9 -2.00 -12.44 -0.35
N GLY A 10 -3.09 -13.20 -0.19
CA GLY A 10 -3.34 -14.40 -1.00
C GLY A 10 -3.68 -14.11 -2.46
N THR A 11 -4.31 -12.97 -2.73
CA THR A 11 -4.69 -12.56 -4.10
C THR A 11 -3.69 -11.58 -4.73
N ALA A 12 -2.71 -11.10 -3.96
CA ALA A 12 -1.83 -9.99 -4.34
C ALA A 12 -2.59 -8.75 -4.84
N SER A 13 -3.81 -8.51 -4.33
CA SER A 13 -4.69 -7.43 -4.78
C SER A 13 -5.37 -6.72 -3.61
N SER A 14 -5.12 -5.42 -3.47
CA SER A 14 -5.81 -4.56 -2.51
C SER A 14 -7.30 -4.45 -2.83
N GLY A 15 -7.65 -4.29 -4.11
CA GLY A 15 -9.04 -4.19 -4.59
C GLY A 15 -9.89 -5.43 -4.29
N ALA A 16 -9.30 -6.63 -4.36
CA ALA A 16 -10.01 -7.88 -4.02
C ALA A 16 -10.36 -7.97 -2.52
N SER A 17 -9.59 -7.31 -1.65
CA SER A 17 -9.81 -7.30 -0.20
C SER A 17 -10.71 -6.14 0.28
N LEU A 18 -10.94 -5.14 -0.56
CA LEU A 18 -11.59 -3.88 -0.20
C LEU A 18 -12.99 -4.05 0.42
N PRO A 19 -13.91 -4.88 -0.11
CA PRO A 19 -15.23 -5.06 0.51
C PRO A 19 -15.14 -5.60 1.94
N GLN A 20 -14.19 -6.51 2.19
CA GLN A 20 -13.97 -7.10 3.51
C GLN A 20 -13.33 -6.08 4.48
N ALA A 21 -12.46 -5.21 3.95
CA ALA A 21 -11.83 -4.14 4.70
C ALA A 21 -12.85 -3.08 5.14
N ILE A 22 -13.76 -2.67 4.25
CA ILE A 22 -14.86 -1.75 4.57
C ILE A 22 -15.75 -2.37 5.66
N ASN A 23 -16.18 -3.62 5.48
CA ASN A 23 -17.03 -4.30 6.47
C ASN A 23 -16.36 -4.39 7.85
N CYS A 24 -15.05 -4.69 7.90
CA CYS A 24 -14.29 -4.70 9.16
C CYS A 24 -14.18 -3.29 9.76
N ALA A 25 -13.99 -2.25 8.96
CA ALA A 25 -13.90 -0.87 9.45
C ALA A 25 -15.21 -0.40 10.08
N GLU A 26 -16.35 -0.72 9.46
CA GLU A 26 -17.67 -0.36 9.97
C GLU A 26 -18.05 -1.16 11.22
N HIS A 27 -17.91 -2.48 11.19
CA HIS A 27 -18.47 -3.35 12.24
C HIS A 27 -17.51 -3.65 13.38
N ASN A 28 -16.21 -3.77 13.09
CA ASN A 28 -15.21 -4.14 14.11
C ASN A 28 -14.49 -2.91 14.67
N LEU A 29 -14.33 -1.86 13.87
CA LEU A 29 -13.67 -0.61 14.28
C LEU A 29 -14.67 0.53 14.52
N HIS A 30 -15.97 0.29 14.29
CA HIS A 30 -17.05 1.24 14.53
C HIS A 30 -16.87 2.58 13.80
N VAL A 31 -16.25 2.56 12.63
CA VAL A 31 -16.11 3.73 11.76
C VAL A 31 -17.46 4.03 11.09
N ASP A 32 -17.80 5.31 10.98
CA ASP A 32 -19.01 5.74 10.28
C ASP A 32 -18.99 5.25 8.81
N SER A 33 -20.06 4.59 8.38
CA SER A 33 -20.18 4.01 7.04
C SER A 33 -19.99 5.04 5.92
N ARG A 34 -20.38 6.30 6.14
CA ARG A 34 -20.17 7.38 5.16
C ARG A 34 -18.70 7.70 4.99
N ILE A 35 -17.92 7.62 6.07
CA ILE A 35 -16.47 7.85 6.04
C ILE A 35 -15.79 6.63 5.42
N ALA A 36 -16.10 5.42 5.89
CA ALA A 36 -15.49 4.19 5.38
C ALA A 36 -15.78 3.97 3.89
N GLY A 37 -17.03 4.18 3.46
CA GLY A 37 -17.47 4.02 2.08
C GLY A 37 -16.87 5.04 1.10
N PHE A 38 -16.35 6.18 1.59
CA PHE A 38 -15.68 7.17 0.74
C PHE A 38 -14.15 7.05 0.80
N VAL A 39 -13.58 7.02 2.00
CA VAL A 39 -12.12 7.08 2.21
C VAL A 39 -11.44 5.78 1.80
N MET A 40 -12.04 4.61 2.08
CA MET A 40 -11.39 3.33 1.80
C MET A 40 -11.27 3.06 0.28
N PRO A 41 -12.32 3.26 -0.55
CA PRO A 41 -12.17 3.12 -2.00
C PRO A 41 -11.19 4.13 -2.61
N LEU A 42 -11.20 5.37 -2.12
CA LEU A 42 -10.26 6.39 -2.57
C LEU A 42 -8.82 6.00 -2.22
N GLY A 43 -8.59 5.60 -0.96
CA GLY A 43 -7.28 5.15 -0.48
C GLY A 43 -6.74 3.93 -1.23
N ASN A 44 -7.61 3.01 -1.66
CA ASN A 44 -7.19 1.81 -2.40
C ASN A 44 -6.47 2.12 -3.74
N THR A 45 -6.73 3.28 -4.35
CA THR A 45 -6.09 3.67 -5.62
C THR A 45 -4.94 4.63 -5.43
N ILE A 46 -5.01 5.53 -4.45
CA ILE A 46 -4.00 6.59 -4.28
C ILE A 46 -2.92 6.25 -3.24
N ASN A 47 -3.24 5.43 -2.23
CA ASN A 47 -2.33 5.14 -1.12
C ASN A 47 -1.51 3.88 -1.41
N MET A 48 -0.58 3.99 -2.36
CA MET A 48 0.26 2.88 -2.82
C MET A 48 1.61 2.84 -2.09
N ASP A 49 1.62 2.95 -0.75
CA ASP A 49 2.86 2.98 0.06
C ASP A 49 3.75 1.76 -0.18
N GLY A 50 3.15 0.57 -0.34
CA GLY A 50 3.88 -0.65 -0.65
C GLY A 50 4.59 -0.61 -2.01
N ASN A 51 3.97 0.06 -3.00
CA ASN A 51 4.59 0.25 -4.31
C ASN A 51 5.76 1.25 -4.23
N ALA A 52 5.55 2.39 -3.57
CA ALA A 52 6.60 3.39 -3.38
C ALA A 52 7.82 2.82 -2.64
N LEU A 53 7.58 2.03 -1.57
CA LEU A 53 8.66 1.34 -0.86
C LEU A 53 9.40 0.35 -1.76
N TYR A 54 8.66 -0.45 -2.53
CA TYR A 54 9.24 -1.42 -3.46
C TYR A 54 10.12 -0.73 -4.52
N GLU A 55 9.62 0.34 -5.14
CA GLU A 55 10.34 1.10 -6.16
C GLU A 55 11.62 1.72 -5.61
N ALA A 56 11.54 2.40 -4.45
CA ALA A 56 12.70 3.00 -3.81
C ALA A 56 13.80 1.97 -3.50
N VAL A 57 13.43 0.83 -2.93
CA VAL A 57 14.37 -0.26 -2.60
C VAL A 57 14.95 -0.88 -3.88
N ALA A 58 14.12 -1.12 -4.89
CA ALA A 58 14.55 -1.73 -6.15
C ALA A 58 15.58 -0.86 -6.89
N VAL A 59 15.35 0.46 -6.96
CA VAL A 59 16.28 1.39 -7.62
C VAL A 59 17.62 1.44 -6.89
N ILE A 60 17.61 1.54 -5.55
CA ILE A 60 18.84 1.54 -4.75
C ILE A 60 19.60 0.23 -4.93
N PHE A 61 18.90 -0.90 -4.91
CA PHE A 61 19.49 -2.21 -5.12
C PHE A 61 20.16 -2.35 -6.50
N ILE A 62 19.48 -1.90 -7.57
CA ILE A 62 20.05 -1.91 -8.92
C ILE A 62 21.29 -1.03 -9.02
N ALA A 63 21.29 0.15 -8.39
CA ALA A 63 22.46 1.02 -8.35
C ALA A 63 23.65 0.35 -7.65
N GLN A 64 23.42 -0.30 -6.51
CA GLN A 64 24.43 -1.06 -5.77
C GLN A 64 24.99 -2.22 -6.59
N LEU A 65 24.14 -2.98 -7.29
CA LEU A 65 24.56 -4.09 -8.15
C LEU A 65 25.48 -3.65 -9.29
N ASN A 66 25.30 -2.43 -9.81
CA ASN A 66 26.10 -1.88 -10.90
C ASN A 66 27.29 -1.04 -10.41
N GLY A 67 27.55 -0.98 -9.10
CA GLY A 67 28.62 -0.16 -8.52
C GLY A 67 28.39 1.36 -8.68
N ILE A 68 27.14 1.78 -8.90
CA ILE A 68 26.78 3.20 -9.03
C ILE A 68 26.54 3.76 -7.63
N ALA A 69 27.39 4.69 -7.20
CA ALA A 69 27.21 5.40 -5.94
C ALA A 69 26.12 6.48 -6.10
N LEU A 70 25.03 6.34 -5.34
CA LEU A 70 23.98 7.37 -5.25
C LEU A 70 24.37 8.42 -4.20
N SER A 71 24.32 9.68 -4.61
CA SER A 71 24.44 10.82 -3.71
C SER A 71 23.12 11.10 -2.97
N VAL A 72 23.18 11.81 -1.84
CA VAL A 72 21.97 12.17 -1.06
C VAL A 72 20.91 12.90 -1.90
N PRO A 73 21.24 13.86 -2.79
CA PRO A 73 20.23 14.48 -3.66
C PRO A 73 19.54 13.51 -4.61
N GLN A 74 20.26 12.50 -5.13
CA GLN A 74 19.67 11.47 -5.99
C GLN A 74 18.71 10.58 -5.20
N ILE A 75 19.06 10.23 -3.95
CA ILE A 75 18.18 9.44 -3.07
C ILE A 75 16.90 10.20 -2.73
N ILE A 76 16.94 11.52 -2.56
CA ILE A 76 15.75 12.34 -2.29
C ILE A 76 14.86 12.48 -3.55
N THR A 77 15.46 12.39 -4.73
CA THR A 77 14.74 12.54 -6.01
C THR A 77 14.01 11.26 -6.41
N ILE A 78 14.54 10.11 -6.00
CA ILE A 78 13.92 8.79 -6.09
C ILE A 78 12.79 8.69 -5.07
#